data_AF-A0A977NKP5-F1
#
_entry.id   AF-A0A977NKP5-F1
#
_cell.length_a   1.000
_cell.length_b   1.000
_cell.length_c   1.000
_cell.angle_alpha   90.00
_cell.angle_beta   90.00
_cell.angle_gamma   90.00
#
_symmetry.space_group_name_H-M   'P 1'
#
loop_
_entity.id
_entity.type
_entity.pdbx_description
1 polymer ?
#
loop_
_entity_poly.entity_id
_entity_poly.type
_entity_poly.pdbx_seq_one_letter_code
_entity_poly.pdbx_strand_id
1 'polypeptide(L)'
;MSGKTCLKCGKPIDAPSEDPAADKYPACNACWKEWTTYAIMVMNELRLDMSLPEHRKALRKYERAFFGLEKGIGEIEKKPEQPPSH
;
A
#
# COMPACT_ATOMS: atom_id res chain seq x y z
N MET A 1 15.09 18.38 -17.85
CA MET A 1 14.37 18.35 -16.56
C MET A 1 14.06 16.91 -16.24
N SER A 2 14.75 16.31 -15.26
CA SER A 2 14.47 14.93 -14.85
C SER A 2 13.36 14.96 -13.79
N GLY A 3 12.11 14.97 -14.24
CA GLY A 3 10.96 14.79 -13.35
C GLY A 3 11.02 13.40 -12.71
N LYS A 4 10.72 13.30 -11.42
CA LYS A 4 10.60 11.98 -10.77
C LYS A 4 9.40 11.25 -11.38
N THR A 5 9.59 9.97 -11.68
CA THR A 5 8.53 9.12 -12.24
C THR A 5 8.01 8.21 -11.14
N CYS A 6 6.69 8.00 -11.09
CA CYS A 6 6.06 7.12 -10.14
C CYS A 6 6.46 5.66 -10.41
N LEU A 7 7.00 5.00 -9.39
CA LEU A 7 7.40 3.60 -9.39
C LEU A 7 6.24 2.64 -9.71
N LYS A 8 5.02 2.99 -9.29
CA LYS A 8 3.83 2.13 -9.47
C LYS A 8 3.23 2.22 -10.86
N CYS A 9 2.97 3.44 -11.34
CA CYS A 9 2.22 3.67 -12.58
C CYS A 9 3.05 4.23 -13.74
N GLY A 10 4.33 4.57 -13.52
CA GLY A 10 5.21 5.12 -14.56
C GLY A 10 4.89 6.55 -14.99
N LYS A 11 3.93 7.22 -14.33
CA LYS A 11 3.56 8.61 -14.65
C LYS A 11 4.49 9.62 -13.98
N PRO A 12 4.68 10.82 -14.55
CA PRO A 12 5.39 11.91 -13.88
C PRO A 12 4.75 12.24 -12.52
N ILE A 13 5.59 12.57 -11.53
CA ILE A 13 5.12 13.05 -10.22
C ILE A 13 5.05 14.57 -10.31
N ASP A 14 3.83 15.09 -10.52
CA ASP A 14 3.59 16.54 -10.64
C ASP A 14 3.67 17.25 -9.28
N ALA A 15 3.22 16.57 -8.21
CA ALA A 15 3.26 17.06 -6.84
C ALA A 15 3.64 15.94 -5.86
N PRO A 16 4.42 16.23 -4.81
CA PRO A 16 4.67 15.29 -3.73
C PRO A 16 3.38 14.92 -3.00
N SER A 17 3.40 13.79 -2.29
CA SER A 17 2.30 13.42 -1.40
C SER A 17 2.23 14.38 -0.21
N GLU A 18 1.03 14.57 0.35
CA GLU A 18 0.83 15.32 1.60
C GLU A 18 1.27 14.51 2.83
N ASP A 19 1.48 13.20 2.66
CA ASP A 19 1.95 12.30 3.71
C ASP A 19 3.48 12.17 3.68
N PRO A 20 4.20 12.56 4.74
CA PRO A 20 5.66 12.42 4.83
C PRO A 20 6.14 10.97 4.71
N ALA A 21 5.30 9.98 5.02
CA ALA A 21 5.67 8.58 4.85
C ALA A 21 5.87 8.20 3.37
N ALA A 22 5.25 8.93 2.45
CA ALA A 22 5.40 8.73 1.01
C ALA A 22 6.80 9.10 0.50
N ASP A 23 7.55 9.95 1.20
CA ASP A 23 8.90 10.38 0.78
C ASP A 23 9.90 9.22 0.66
N LYS A 24 9.58 8.08 1.29
CA LYS A 24 10.34 6.83 1.17
C LYS A 24 10.29 6.23 -0.24
N TYR A 25 9.28 6.57 -1.04
CA TYR A 25 9.07 6.00 -2.36
C TYR A 25 8.84 7.11 -3.41
N PRO A 26 9.37 6.97 -4.63
CA PRO A 26 8.95 7.80 -5.74
C PRO A 26 7.54 7.38 -6.18
N ALA A 27 6.50 7.87 -5.50
CA ALA A 27 5.10 7.58 -5.76
C ALA A 27 4.30 8.87 -5.98
N CYS A 28 3.38 8.88 -6.94
CA CYS A 28 2.45 9.98 -7.09
C CYS A 28 1.35 9.91 -6.01
N ASN A 29 0.70 11.04 -5.73
CA ASN A 29 -0.35 11.14 -4.71
C ASN A 29 -1.49 10.12 -4.94
N ALA A 30 -1.88 9.88 -6.20
CA ALA A 30 -2.91 8.88 -6.53
C ALA A 30 -2.53 7.46 -6.09
N CYS A 31 -1.32 7.00 -6.42
CA CYS A 31 -0.86 5.66 -6.00
C CYS A 31 -0.62 5.58 -4.50
N TRP A 32 -0.22 6.68 -3.84
CA TRP A 32 -0.10 6.70 -2.38
C TRP A 32 -1.47 6.59 -1.69
N LYS A 33 -2.50 7.29 -2.17
CA LYS A 33 -3.88 7.18 -1.67
C LYS A 33 -4.48 5.78 -1.88
N GLU A 34 -4.13 5.14 -3.00
CA GLU A 34 -4.52 3.76 -3.26
C GLU A 34 -3.85 2.81 -2.26
N TRP A 35 -2.54 3.00 -1.98
CA TRP A 35 -1.83 2.25 -0.96
C TRP A 35 -2.45 2.42 0.43
N THR A 36 -2.75 3.65 0.89
CA THR A 36 -3.32 3.85 2.24
C THR A 36 -4.67 3.17 2.40
N THR A 37 -5.50 3.18 1.35
CA THR A 37 -6.78 2.46 1.31
C THR A 37 -6.56 0.95 1.38
N TYR A 38 -5.63 0.41 0.57
CA TYR A 38 -5.29 -1.01 0.58
C TYR A 38 -4.67 -1.45 1.91
N ALA A 39 -3.82 -0.62 2.53
CA ALA A 39 -3.20 -0.87 3.81
C ALA A 39 -4.25 -1.08 4.92
N ILE A 40 -5.34 -0.32 4.92
CA ILE A 40 -6.46 -0.52 5.85
C ILE A 40 -7.10 -1.89 5.64
N MET A 41 -7.33 -2.30 4.39
CA MET A 41 -7.85 -3.65 4.09
C MET A 41 -6.88 -4.73 4.59
N VAL A 42 -5.58 -4.59 4.32
CA VAL A 42 -4.53 -5.52 4.80
C VAL A 42 -4.57 -5.64 6.32
N MET A 43 -4.64 -4.51 7.03
CA MET A 43 -4.67 -4.49 8.48
C MET A 43 -5.93 -5.18 9.04
N ASN A 44 -7.09 -4.94 8.43
CA ASN A 44 -8.35 -5.52 8.87
C ASN A 44 -8.43 -7.03 8.60
N GLU A 45 -8.12 -7.46 7.37
CA GLU A 45 -8.22 -8.86 6.94
C GLU A 45 -7.21 -9.75 7.68
N LEU A 46 -5.99 -9.26 7.89
CA LEU A 46 -4.95 -10.01 8.60
C LEU A 46 -4.96 -9.76 10.12
N ARG A 47 -5.90 -8.94 10.62
CA ARG A 47 -6.04 -8.57 12.04
C ARG A 47 -4.73 -8.04 12.63
N LEU A 48 -4.05 -7.15 11.89
CA LEU A 48 -2.77 -6.60 12.30
C LEU A 48 -2.93 -5.54 13.40
N ASP A 49 -2.43 -5.84 14.59
CA ASP A 49 -2.18 -4.86 15.65
C ASP A 49 -0.93 -4.00 15.36
N MET A 50 -1.11 -2.71 15.08
CA MET A 50 -0.02 -1.76 14.79
C MET A 50 0.89 -1.44 15.98
N SER A 51 0.52 -1.83 17.20
CA SER A 51 1.40 -1.73 18.37
C SER A 51 2.53 -2.78 18.33
N LEU A 52 2.31 -3.90 17.63
CA LEU A 52 3.26 -5.01 17.55
C LEU A 52 4.28 -4.83 16.41
N PRO A 53 5.60 -4.91 16.68
CA PRO A 53 6.64 -4.75 15.66
C PRO A 53 6.54 -5.74 14.49
N GLU A 54 6.19 -7.00 14.79
CA GLU A 54 6.07 -8.05 13.77
C GLU A 54 4.90 -7.78 12.80
N HIS A 55 3.79 -7.24 13.31
CA HIS A 55 2.65 -6.86 12.47
C HIS A 55 2.96 -5.65 11.58
N ARG A 56 3.67 -4.65 12.11
CA ARG A 56 4.19 -3.55 11.29
C ARG A 56 5.14 -4.04 10.20
N LYS A 57 5.97 -5.05 10.50
CA LYS A 57 6.85 -5.70 9.51
C LYS A 57 6.04 -6.43 8.45
N ALA A 58 4.95 -7.10 8.82
CA ALA A 58 4.03 -7.73 7.87
C ALA A 58 3.40 -6.70 6.93
N LEU A 59 2.82 -5.61 7.44
CA LEU A 59 2.24 -4.53 6.61
C LEU A 59 3.28 -3.93 5.65
N ARG A 60 4.53 -3.74 6.10
CA ARG A 60 5.62 -3.26 5.24
C ARG A 60 5.97 -4.19 4.09
N LYS A 61 5.74 -5.50 4.22
CA LYS A 61 5.91 -6.42 3.09
C LYS A 61 4.86 -6.11 2.01
N TYR A 62 3.59 -5.96 2.40
CA TYR A 62 2.52 -5.57 1.47
C TYR A 62 2.76 -4.19 0.84
N GLU A 63 3.32 -3.24 1.57
CA GLU A 63 3.73 -1.93 1.05
C GLU A 63 4.73 -2.09 -0.10
N ARG A 64 5.80 -2.83 0.16
CA ARG A 64 6.86 -3.08 -0.83
C ARG A 64 6.33 -3.84 -2.05
N ALA A 65 5.45 -4.82 -1.84
CA ALA A 65 4.80 -5.55 -2.93
C ALA A 65 3.87 -4.66 -3.76
N PHE A 66 3.07 -3.80 -3.11
CA PHE A 66 2.17 -2.86 -3.78
C PHE A 66 2.95 -1.96 -4.74
N PHE A 67 4.11 -1.47 -4.29
CA PHE A 67 5.02 -0.64 -5.07
C PHE A 67 5.97 -1.42 -6.01
N GLY A 68 5.85 -2.76 -6.10
CA GLY A 68 6.64 -3.58 -7.02
C GLY A 68 8.11 -3.80 -6.60
N LEU A 69 8.47 -3.49 -5.35
CA LEU A 69 9.80 -3.70 -4.79
C LEU A 69 10.01 -5.11 -4.23
N GLU A 70 8.94 -5.89 -4.13
CA GLU A 70 8.96 -7.27 -3.65
C GLU A 70 7.99 -8.11 -4.48
N LYS A 71 8.46 -9.21 -5.07
CA LYS A 71 7.62 -10.14 -5.85
C LYS A 71 7.24 -11.32 -4.95
N GLY A 72 5.96 -11.68 -4.91
CA GLY A 72 5.50 -12.94 -4.29
C GLY A 72 4.58 -12.82 -3.07
N ILE A 73 4.10 -11.63 -2.73
CA ILE A 73 2.97 -11.51 -1.81
C ILE A 73 1.72 -11.60 -2.68
N GLY A 74 1.08 -12.77 -2.66
CA GLY A 74 -0.20 -12.97 -3.34
C GLY A 74 -1.16 -11.86 -2.95
N GLU A 75 -1.91 -11.35 -3.93
CA GLU A 75 -3.02 -10.45 -3.65
C GLU A 75 -3.81 -11.00 -2.47
N ILE A 76 -4.16 -10.13 -1.51
CA ILE A 76 -5.10 -10.53 -0.47
C ILE A 76 -6.35 -10.95 -1.22
N GLU A 77 -6.59 -12.26 -1.26
CA GLU A 77 -7.79 -12.80 -1.88
C GLU A 77 -8.95 -12.09 -1.20
N LYS A 78 -9.59 -11.17 -1.93
CA LYS A 78 -10.82 -10.52 -1.49
C LYS A 78 -11.81 -11.63 -1.30
N LYS A 79 -11.89 -12.19 -0.09
CA LYS A 79 -12.94 -13.13 0.24
C LYS A 79 -14.22 -12.29 0.18
N PRO A 80 -15.13 -12.54 -0.77
CA PRO A 80 -16.36 -11.77 -0.84
C PRO A 80 -17.04 -11.94 0.51
N GLU A 81 -17.23 -10.83 1.20
CA GLU A 81 -17.99 -10.77 2.44
C GLU A 81 -19.32 -11.47 2.16
N GLN A 82 -19.54 -12.64 2.76
CA GLN A 82 -20.87 -13.23 2.78
C GLN A 82 -21.74 -12.20 3.52
N PRO A 83 -22.80 -11.66 2.89
CA PRO A 83 -23.72 -10.79 3.60
C PRO A 83 -24.27 -11.57 4.80
N PRO A 84 -24.46 -10.92 5.96
CA PRO A 84 -24.98 -11.60 7.14
C PRO A 84 -26.31 -12.25 6.77
N SER A 85 -26.38 -13.57 6.89
CA SER A 85 -27.62 -14.32 6.71
C SER A 85 -28.53 -13.97 7.89
N HIS A 86 -29.60 -13.21 7.57
CA HIS A 86 -30.89 -13.02 8.26
C HIS A 86 -30.93 -13.12 9.79
#